data_AF-A0A248T728-F1
#
_entry.id   AF-A0A248T728-F1
#
_cell.length_a   1.000
_cell.length_b   1.000
_cell.length_c   1.000
_cell.angle_alpha   90.00
_cell.angle_beta   90.00
_cell.angle_gamma   90.00
#
_symmetry.space_group_name_H-M   'P 1'
#
loop_
_entity.id
_entity.type
_entity.pdbx_description
1 polymer ?
#
loop_
_entity_poly.entity_id
_entity_poly.type
_entity_poly.pdbx_seq_one_letter_code
_entity_poly.pdbx_strand_id
1 'polypeptide(L)' 'AVGKVLPALNGKLTGMAFRVPTVDVSVVDLTVRLEKAASYDEIKAAIKEESEGKLKGILG' A
#
# COMPACT_ATOMS: atom_id res chain seq x y z
N ALA A 1 6.52 11.95 -3.44
CA ALA A 1 6.60 11.64 -2.00
C ALA A 1 7.10 10.21 -1.80
N VAL A 2 6.32 9.18 -2.15
CA VAL A 2 6.75 7.77 -2.08
C VAL A 2 8.02 7.51 -2.88
N GLY A 3 8.13 8.02 -4.11
CA GLY A 3 9.33 7.89 -4.94
C GLY A 3 10.62 8.53 -4.36
N LYS A 4 10.51 9.40 -3.35
CA LYS A 4 11.68 9.94 -2.63
C LYS A 4 12.17 9.01 -1.52
N VAL A 5 11.26 8.24 -0.92
CA VAL A 5 11.55 7.26 0.14
C VAL A 5 11.92 5.90 -0.47
N LEU A 6 11.30 5.56 -1.60
CA LEU A 6 11.57 4.36 -2.40
C LEU A 6 11.97 4.79 -3.82
N PRO A 7 13.27 5.02 -4.09
CA PRO A 7 13.75 5.51 -5.38
C PRO A 7 13.32 4.65 -6.58
N ALA A 8 13.18 3.33 -6.39
CA ALA A 8 12.72 2.40 -7.43
C ALA A 8 11.29 2.67 -7.95
N LEU A 9 10.49 3.40 -7.17
CA LEU A 9 9.10 3.77 -7.49
C LEU A 9 8.98 5.23 -7.98
N ASN A 10 10.10 5.92 -8.18
CA ASN A 10 10.08 7.31 -8.61
C ASN A 10 9.47 7.44 -10.02
N GLY A 11 8.48 8.34 -10.15
CA GLY A 11 7.72 8.54 -11.39
C GLY A 11 6.74 7.41 -11.75
N LYS A 12 6.69 6.30 -11.00
CA LYS A 12 5.80 5.16 -11.28
C LYS A 12 4.46 5.20 -10.54
N LEU A 13 4.36 6.01 -9.49
CA LEU A 13 3.16 6.14 -8.67
C LEU A 13 2.58 7.54 -8.77
N THR A 14 1.27 7.60 -8.99
CA THR A 14 0.44 8.80 -8.92
C THR A 14 -0.85 8.48 -8.16
N GLY A 15 -1.59 9.48 -7.72
CA GLY A 15 -2.83 9.27 -6.98
C GLY A 15 -3.73 10.50 -6.98
N MET A 16 -4.99 10.29 -6.63
CA MET A 16 -5.98 11.33 -6.40
C MET A 16 -6.66 11.08 -5.05
N ALA A 17 -7.27 12.11 -4.49
CA ALA A 17 -7.97 12.02 -3.21
C ALA A 17 -9.37 12.62 -3.35
N PHE A 18 -10.36 11.90 -2.81
CA PHE A 18 -11.72 12.40 -2.66
C PHE A 18 -11.99 12.67 -1.18
N ARG A 19 -12.56 13.83 -0.88
CA ARG A 19 -13.01 14.17 0.47
C ARG A 19 -14.49 13.85 0.59
N VAL A 20 -14.83 13.06 1.60
CA VAL A 20 -16.20 12.71 1.95
C VAL A 20 -16.55 13.34 3.31
N PRO A 21 -17.84 13.56 3.63
CA PRO A 21 -18.24 14.16 4.90
C PRO A 21 -18.13 13.15 6.06
N THR A 22 -16.91 12.80 6.42
CA THR A 22 -16.56 11.99 7.59
C THR A 22 -15.71 12.83 8.55
N VAL A 23 -15.96 12.68 9.85
CA VAL A 23 -15.30 13.49 10.89
C VAL A 23 -13.85 13.09 11.11
N ASP A 24 -13.52 11.82 10.88
CA ASP A 24 -12.18 11.27 11.02
C ASP A 24 -12.08 9.98 10.17
N VAL A 25 -10.86 9.46 10.03
CA VAL A 25 -10.46 8.27 9.25
C VAL A 25 -10.43 8.52 7.75
N SER A 26 -9.49 7.86 7.08
CA SER A 26 -9.32 7.85 5.63
C SER A 26 -8.90 6.46 5.17
N VAL A 27 -9.18 6.15 3.91
CA VAL A 27 -8.82 4.88 3.29
C VAL A 27 -7.89 5.12 2.10
N VAL A 28 -6.95 4.20 1.90
CA VAL A 28 -6.09 4.17 0.71
C VAL A 28 -6.58 3.06 -0.20
N ASP A 29 -6.95 3.42 -1.43
CA ASP A 29 -7.20 2.46 -2.51
C ASP A 29 -5.98 2.43 -3.45
N LEU A 30 -5.28 1.30 -3.46
CA LEU A 30 -4.06 1.10 -4.23
C LEU A 30 -4.28 0.06 -5.33
N THR A 31 -4.28 0.52 -6.58
CA THR A 31 -4.28 -0.35 -7.75
C THR A 31 -2.91 -0.28 -8.44
N VAL A 32 -2.25 -1.43 -8.58
CA VAL A 32 -0.92 -1.54 -9.21
C VAL A 32 -0.83 -2.74 -10.15
N ARG A 33 0.09 -2.66 -11.11
CA ARG A 33 0.47 -3.82 -11.94
C ARG A 33 1.71 -4.44 -11.33
N LEU A 34 1.62 -5.72 -10.97
CA LEU A 34 2.73 -6.48 -10.41
C LEU A 34 3.62 -7.00 -11.54
N GLU A 35 4.94 -7.01 -11.31
CA GLU A 35 5.90 -7.60 -12.25
C GLU A 35 5.78 -9.13 -12.31
N LYS A 36 5.46 -9.75 -11.17
CA LYS A 36 5.21 -11.19 -11.04
C LYS A 36 3.72 -11.42 -10.80
N ALA A 37 3.18 -12.46 -11.44
CA ALA A 37 1.82 -12.90 -11.14
C ALA A 37 1.74 -13.32 -9.67
N ALA A 38 0.73 -12.81 -8.97
CA ALA A 38 0.42 -13.19 -7.61
C ALA A 38 -1.11 -13.28 -7.48
N SER A 39 -1.56 -14.26 -6.71
CA SER A 39 -2.94 -14.40 -6.31
C SER A 39 -3.27 -13.45 -5.15
N TYR A 40 -4.56 -13.19 -4.97
CA TYR A 40 -5.03 -12.38 -3.85
C TYR A 40 -4.66 -12.98 -2.49
N ASP A 41 -4.65 -14.31 -2.39
CA ASP A 41 -4.31 -15.01 -1.14
C ASP A 41 -2.82 -14.88 -0.81
N GLU A 42 -1.92 -14.95 -1.79
CA GLU A 42 -0.49 -14.71 -1.60
C GLU A 42 -0.22 -13.27 -1.16
N ILE A 43 -0.92 -12.28 -1.74
CA ILE A 43 -0.78 -10.87 -1.35
C ILE A 43 -1.23 -10.67 0.09
N LYS A 44 -2.41 -11.20 0.48
CA LYS A 44 -2.90 -11.13 1.87
C LYS A 44 -1.95 -11.80 2.85
N ALA A 45 -1.43 -12.98 2.50
CA ALA A 45 -0.50 -13.71 3.35
C ALA A 45 0.79 -12.91 3.57
N ALA A 46 1.37 -12.35 2.52
CA ALA A 46 2.58 -11.53 2.60
C ALA A 46 2.37 -10.25 3.45
N ILE A 47 1.23 -9.57 3.27
CA ILE A 47 0.89 -8.38 4.07
C ILE A 47 0.77 -8.75 5.56
N LYS A 48 0.13 -9.88 5.86
CA LYS A 48 -0.05 -10.34 7.24
C LYS A 48 1.27 -10.79 7.89
N GLU A 49 2.11 -11.49 7.14
CA GLU A 49 3.44 -11.90 7.62
C GLU A 49 4.30 -10.69 7.98
N GLU A 50 4.33 -9.68 7.12
CA GLU A 50 5.11 -8.47 7.36
C GLU A 50 4.50 -7.60 8.48
N SER A 51 3.16 -7.59 8.65
CA SER A 51 2.49 -6.89 9.76
C SER A 51 2.80 -7.51 11.12
N GLU A 52 2.95 -8.83 11.19
CA GLU A 52 3.35 -9.53 12.41
C GLU A 52 4.88 -9.52 12.62
N GLY A 53 5.64 -9.32 11.53
CA GLY A 53 7.10 -9.31 11.48
C GLY A 53 7.73 -7.92 11.53
N LYS A 54 8.37 -7.51 10.43
CA LYS A 54 9.25 -6.33 10.39
C LYS A 54 8.50 -5.01 10.50
N LEU A 55 7.23 -4.99 10.09
CA LEU A 55 6.38 -3.81 10.11
C LEU A 55 5.44 -3.80 11.32
N LYS A 56 5.69 -4.64 12.33
CA LYS A 56 4.89 -4.70 13.55
C LYS A 56 4.80 -3.34 14.23
N GLY A 57 3.56 -2.90 14.47
CA GLY A 57 3.25 -1.59 15.05
C GLY A 57 3.16 -0.44 14.03
N ILE A 58 3.40 -0.72 12.75
CA ILE A 58 3.24 0.22 11.63
C ILE A 58 2.15 -0.29 10.67
N LEU A 59 2.24 -1.56 10.28
CA LEU A 59 1.25 -2.27 9.47
C LEU A 59 0.40 -3.17 10.38
N GLY A 60 -0.91 -3.20 10.16
CA GLY A 60 -1.89 -3.94 10.99
C GLY A 60 -2.96 -4.62 10.16
#